data_AF-W5KJB0-F1
#
_entry.id   AF-W5KJB0-F1
#
_cell.length_a   1.000
_cell.length_b   1.000
_cell.length_c   1.000
_cell.angle_alpha   90.00
_cell.angle_beta   90.00
_cell.angle_gamma   90.00
#
_symmetry.space_group_name_H-M   'P 1'
#
loop_
_entity.id
_entity.type
_entity.pdbx_description
1 polymer ?
#
loop_
_entity_poly.entity_id
_entity_poly.type
_entity_poly.pdbx_seq_one_letter_code
_entity_poly.pdbx_strand_id
1 'polypeptide(L)' 'MSDKPDLTEIARFDKTKLKKTETKEKNPLPTKEIEQERKGDASP' A
#
# COMPACT_ATOMS: atom_id res chain seq x y z
N MET A 1 0.69 -0.96 -37.49
CA MET A 1 1.40 -2.12 -36.92
C MET A 1 0.99 -2.20 -35.46
N SER A 2 0.54 -3.36 -34.98
CA SER A 2 0.04 -3.49 -33.61
C SER A 2 1.21 -3.62 -32.63
N ASP A 3 1.66 -2.49 -32.10
CA ASP A 3 2.69 -2.40 -31.06
C ASP A 3 2.11 -2.79 -29.68
N LYS A 4 1.68 -4.05 -29.53
CA LYS A 4 1.33 -4.59 -28.21
C LYS A 4 2.53 -5.37 -27.65
N PRO A 5 2.97 -5.06 -26.41
CA PRO A 5 4.08 -5.78 -25.79
C PRO A 5 3.70 -7.23 -25.51
N ASP A 6 4.70 -8.12 -25.61
CA ASP A 6 4.55 -9.53 -25.23
C ASP A 6 4.39 -9.64 -23.70
N LEU A 7 3.27 -10.20 -23.24
CA LEU A 7 2.94 -10.37 -21.83
C LEU A 7 3.26 -11.78 -21.31
N THR A 8 3.83 -12.65 -22.16
CA THR A 8 4.15 -14.04 -21.80
C THR A 8 5.12 -14.12 -20.62
N GLU A 9 6.03 -13.15 -20.50
CA GLU A 9 6.96 -13.05 -19.39
C GLU A 9 6.26 -12.80 -18.04
N ILE A 10 5.21 -11.98 -18.02
CA ILE A 10 4.44 -11.69 -16.81
C ILE A 10 3.78 -12.98 -16.28
N ALA A 11 3.28 -13.82 -17.18
CA ALA A 11 2.63 -15.08 -16.81
C ALA A 11 3.62 -16.13 -16.26
N ARG A 12 4.88 -16.08 -16.67
CA ARG A 12 5.93 -17.07 -16.31
C ARG A 12 6.94 -16.55 -15.30
N PHE A 13 6.83 -15.30 -14.87
CA PHE A 13 7.80 -14.69 -13.98
C PHE A 13 7.86 -15.42 -12.63
N ASP A 14 9.08 -15.81 -12.27
CA ASP A 14 9.37 -16.46 -11.00
C ASP A 14 9.41 -15.45 -9.86
N LYS A 15 8.41 -15.50 -8.97
CA LYS A 15 8.27 -14.61 -7.81
C LYS A 15 9.45 -14.69 -6.83
N THR A 16 10.23 -15.77 -6.85
CA THR A 16 11.40 -15.91 -5.96
C THR A 16 12.55 -14.96 -6.34
N LYS A 17 12.56 -14.46 -7.57
CA LYS A 17 13.52 -13.47 -8.07
C LYS A 17 13.23 -12.04 -7.57
N LEU A 18 12.09 -11.81 -6.91
CA LEU A 18 11.79 -10.52 -6.29
C LEU A 18 12.72 -10.28 -5.10
N LYS A 19 13.27 -9.06 -5.02
CA LYS A 19 14.05 -8.63 -3.85
C LYS A 19 13.18 -8.71 -2.60
N LYS A 20 13.73 -9.27 -1.53
CA LYS A 20 13.08 -9.23 -0.22
C LYS A 20 13.00 -7.77 0.22
N THR A 21 11.80 -7.35 0.59
CA THR A 21 11.54 -6.02 1.12
C THR A 21 10.67 -6.16 2.36
N GLU A 22 11.00 -5.40 3.38
CA GLU A 22 10.18 -5.30 4.58
C GLU A 22 9.16 -4.17 4.38
N THR A 23 7.87 -4.50 4.41
CA THR A 23 6.81 -3.50 4.30
C THR A 23 6.52 -2.93 5.69
N LYS A 24 6.75 -1.61 5.87
CA LYS A 24 6.37 -0.89 7.09
C LYS A 24 4.93 -0.43 6.99
N GLU A 25 4.01 -1.22 7.54
CA GLU A 25 2.62 -0.82 7.68
C GLU A 25 2.50 0.31 8.72
N LYS A 26 2.17 1.51 8.26
CA LYS A 26 1.95 2.69 9.11
C LYS A 26 0.46 2.90 9.34
N ASN A 27 -0.18 1.93 9.98
CA ASN A 27 -1.58 2.04 10.41
C ASN A 27 -1.69 2.02 11.95
N PRO A 28 -1.09 3.00 12.66
CA PRO A 28 -1.29 3.10 14.10
C PRO A 28 -2.75 3.46 14.38
N LEU A 29 -3.35 2.78 15.36
CA LEU A 29 -4.62 3.24 15.90
C LEU A 29 -4.42 4.66 16.45
N PRO A 30 -5.40 5.56 16.26
CA PRO A 30 -5.35 6.87 16.88
C PRO A 30 -5.23 6.72 18.40
N THR A 31 -4.39 7.53 19.02
CA THR A 31 -4.31 7.60 20.48
C THR A 31 -5.53 8.34 21.04
N LYS A 32 -5.82 8.15 22.32
CA LYS A 32 -6.95 8.83 23.00
C LYS A 32 -6.91 10.36 22.82
N GLU A 33 -5.71 10.93 22.84
CA GLU A 33 -5.46 12.35 22.60
C GLU A 33 -5.92 12.80 21.20
N ILE A 34 -5.50 12.06 20.17
CA ILE A 34 -5.89 12.33 18.76
C ILE A 34 -7.39 12.10 18.54
N GLU A 35 -8.00 11.13 19.24
CA GLU A 35 -9.45 10.94 19.19
C GLU A 35 -10.23 12.08 19.85
N GLN A 36 -9.70 12.64 20.94
CA GLN A 36 -10.31 13.78 21.64
C GLN A 36 -10.21 15.05 20.81
N GLU A 37 -9.05 15.35 20.23
CA GLU A 37 -8.88 16.49 19.32
C GLU A 37 -9.82 16.40 18.11
N ARG A 38 -9.93 15.23 17.46
CA ARG A 38 -10.87 15.03 16.33
C ARG A 38 -12.34 15.13 16.73
N LYS A 39 -12.71 14.76 17.96
CA LYS A 39 -14.08 14.95 18.46
C LYS A 39 -14.37 16.42 18.78
N GLY A 40 -13.36 17.18 19.19
CA GLY A 40 -13.44 18.62 19.41
C GLY A 40 -13.58 19.42 18.12
N ASP A 41 -12.88 19.00 17.06
CA ASP A 41 -12.91 19.62 15.72
C ASP A 41 -14.16 19.23 14.89
N ALA A 42 -14.87 18.16 15.29
CA ALA A 42 -16.12 17.72 14.67
C ALA A 42 -17.39 18.35 15.29
N SER A 43 -17.25 19.46 16.02
CA SER A 43 -18.39 20.32 16.38
C SER A 43 -18.52 21.45 15.36
N PRO A 44 -19.75 21.77 14.87
CA PRO A 44 -19.99 22.73 13.80
C PRO A 44 -19.56 24.16 14.14
#